data_AF-A0A3R5UEU1-F1
#
_entry.id   AF-A0A3R5UEU1-F1
#
_cell.length_a   1.000
_cell.length_b   1.000
_cell.length_c   1.000
_cell.angle_alpha   90.00
_cell.angle_beta   90.00
_cell.angle_gamma   90.00
#
_symmetry.space_group_name_H-M   'P 1'
#
loop_
_entity.id
_entity.type
_entity.pdbx_description
1 polymer ?
#
loop_
_entity_poly.entity_id
_entity_poly.type
_entity_poly.pdbx_seq_one_letter_code
_entity_poly.pdbx_strand_id
1 'polypeptide(L)'
;MRKDKYKKNDHEVWVSMDKWIANPYYQSNSDCEVSKLILANKNEFYNGDRNYDLFSVLANVRNDSNLRYISSPRGLPYDMSPELKDFSFIDKDDLYYHSWLLVKELIDFDWNQRYYYYGEYFNTRNTCSLFIKETIPKLLELGDPEDVRIIFWFGE
;
A
#
# COMPACT_ATOMS: atom_id res chain seq x y z
N MET A 1 25.33 -4.82 0.29
CA MET A 1 25.35 -4.91 -1.19
C MET A 1 24.22 -4.02 -1.67
N ARG A 2 24.55 -2.98 -2.45
CA ARG A 2 23.64 -1.88 -2.87
C ARG A 2 22.64 -2.38 -3.92
N LYS A 3 21.40 -1.86 -3.87
CA LYS A 3 20.29 -2.08 -4.82
C LYS A 3 20.75 -2.32 -6.26
N ASP A 4 20.50 -3.51 -6.79
CA ASP A 4 20.45 -3.72 -8.23
C ASP A 4 19.10 -3.20 -8.73
N LYS A 5 19.09 -1.98 -9.29
CA LYS A 5 17.98 -1.52 -10.12
C LYS A 5 17.85 -2.49 -11.30
N TYR A 6 16.75 -3.24 -11.37
CA TYR A 6 16.50 -4.18 -12.44
C TYR A 6 16.33 -3.41 -13.75
N LYS A 7 17.27 -3.57 -14.69
CA LYS A 7 17.19 -2.99 -16.03
C LYS A 7 16.55 -3.99 -16.98
N LYS A 8 15.44 -3.63 -17.62
CA LYS A 8 14.87 -4.38 -18.75
C LYS A 8 14.88 -3.47 -19.97
N ASN A 9 15.60 -3.87 -21.02
CA ASN A 9 15.70 -3.14 -22.28
C ASN A 9 16.10 -1.65 -22.11
N ASP A 10 17.15 -1.37 -21.34
CA ASP A 10 17.70 -0.02 -21.08
C ASP A 10 16.80 1.00 -20.35
N HIS A 11 15.62 0.59 -19.87
CA HIS A 11 14.74 1.41 -19.04
C HIS A 11 14.70 0.92 -17.59
N GLU A 12 14.66 1.87 -16.65
CA GLU A 12 14.36 1.57 -15.24
C GLU A 12 12.88 1.19 -15.13
N VAL A 13 12.61 0.07 -14.44
CA VAL A 13 11.26 -0.46 -14.27
C VAL A 13 10.96 -0.69 -12.80
N TRP A 14 9.73 -0.43 -12.38
CA TRP A 14 9.26 -0.80 -11.04
C TRP A 14 9.10 -2.30 -10.93
N VAL A 15 9.66 -2.86 -9.87
CA VAL A 15 9.56 -4.27 -9.51
C VAL A 15 8.78 -4.40 -8.22
N SER A 16 7.82 -5.32 -8.16
CA SER A 16 7.13 -5.63 -6.89
C SER A 16 8.13 -6.31 -5.94
N MET A 17 8.18 -5.82 -4.71
CA MET A 17 8.96 -6.41 -3.61
C MET A 17 8.11 -7.38 -2.77
N ASP A 18 6.82 -7.49 -3.07
CA ASP A 18 5.94 -8.47 -2.45
C ASP A 18 6.34 -9.88 -2.86
N LYS A 19 6.08 -10.83 -1.97
CA LYS A 19 6.27 -12.24 -2.28
C LYS A 19 4.96 -12.83 -2.75
N TRP A 20 4.99 -13.49 -3.89
CA TRP A 20 3.83 -14.05 -4.57
C TRP A 20 3.86 -15.58 -4.51
N ILE A 21 2.71 -16.21 -4.30
CA ILE A 21 2.52 -17.65 -4.45
C ILE A 21 1.42 -17.93 -5.46
N ALA A 22 1.45 -19.12 -6.06
CA ALA A 22 0.36 -19.57 -6.93
C ALA A 22 -0.96 -19.59 -6.15
N ASN A 23 -2.01 -19.01 -6.73
CA ASN A 23 -3.34 -19.06 -6.15
C ASN A 23 -3.87 -20.50 -6.25
N PRO A 24 -4.15 -21.19 -5.13
CA PRO A 24 -4.63 -22.58 -5.15
C PRO A 24 -6.03 -22.71 -5.77
N TYR A 25 -6.76 -21.61 -5.90
CA TYR A 25 -8.10 -21.57 -6.50
C TYR A 25 -8.07 -21.22 -8.00
N TYR A 26 -6.91 -20.85 -8.55
CA TYR A 26 -6.81 -20.54 -9.98
C TYR A 26 -6.96 -21.81 -10.84
N GLN A 27 -7.99 -21.83 -11.69
CA GLN A 27 -8.22 -22.88 -12.69
C GLN A 27 -8.31 -22.23 -14.07
N SER A 28 -7.55 -22.73 -15.04
CA SER A 28 -7.48 -22.14 -16.39
C SER A 28 -8.81 -22.14 -17.17
N ASN A 29 -9.81 -22.90 -16.70
CA ASN A 29 -11.10 -23.10 -17.34
C ASN A 29 -12.30 -22.79 -16.42
N SER A 30 -12.12 -22.01 -15.34
CA SER A 30 -13.24 -21.63 -14.46
C SER A 30 -13.84 -20.28 -14.84
N ASP A 31 -15.16 -20.18 -14.75
CA ASP A 31 -15.89 -18.90 -14.88
C ASP A 31 -15.62 -17.94 -13.69
N CYS A 32 -14.98 -18.43 -12.63
CA CYS A 32 -14.48 -17.59 -11.54
C CYS A 32 -13.20 -16.88 -11.99
N GLU A 33 -13.29 -15.56 -12.20
CA GLU A 33 -12.12 -14.71 -12.37
C GLU A 33 -11.41 -14.59 -11.02
N VAL A 34 -10.42 -15.45 -10.76
CA VAL A 34 -9.50 -15.33 -9.62
C VAL A 34 -8.08 -15.10 -10.14
N SER A 35 -7.27 -14.37 -9.38
CA SER A 35 -5.91 -14.05 -9.75
C SER A 35 -5.01 -15.29 -9.80
N LYS A 36 -4.05 -15.32 -10.73
CA LYS A 36 -3.06 -16.43 -10.82
C LYS A 36 -2.14 -16.51 -9.61
N LEU A 37 -1.85 -15.35 -9.03
CA LEU A 37 -0.94 -15.19 -7.90
C LEU A 37 -1.66 -14.46 -6.77
N ILE A 38 -1.39 -14.89 -5.54
CA ILE A 38 -1.81 -14.20 -4.32
C ILE A 38 -0.58 -13.83 -3.49
N LEU A 39 -0.74 -12.88 -2.57
CA LEU A 39 0.30 -12.48 -1.64
C LEU A 39 0.65 -13.64 -0.69
N ALA A 40 1.95 -13.84 -0.47
CA ALA A 40 2.46 -14.78 0.50
C ALA A 40 2.31 -14.18 1.92
N ASN A 41 1.15 -14.43 2.52
CA ASN A 41 0.65 -13.92 3.81
C ASN A 41 1.72 -13.80 4.94
N LYS A 42 2.73 -14.68 5.00
CA LYS A 42 3.83 -14.61 5.99
C LYS A 42 4.85 -13.47 5.80
N ASN A 43 4.82 -12.72 4.70
CA ASN A 43 5.86 -11.75 4.36
C ASN A 43 5.31 -10.35 4.02
N GLU A 44 4.13 -10.01 4.51
CA GLU A 44 3.54 -8.70 4.24
C GLU A 44 4.30 -7.58 4.96
N PHE A 45 4.51 -6.47 4.25
CA PHE A 45 5.16 -5.27 4.82
C PHE A 45 4.31 -4.63 5.92
N TYR A 46 2.99 -4.65 5.74
CA TYR A 46 1.98 -4.23 6.72
C TYR A 46 1.16 -5.43 7.12
N ASN A 47 1.10 -5.73 8.42
CA ASN A 47 0.37 -6.84 9.03
C ASN A 47 -0.59 -6.35 10.13
N GLY A 48 -0.98 -5.07 10.05
CA GLY A 48 -1.90 -4.48 11.00
C GLY A 48 -3.35 -4.76 10.66
N ASP A 49 -4.20 -4.67 11.68
CA ASP A 49 -5.64 -4.69 11.49
C ASP A 49 -6.14 -3.45 10.72
N ARG A 50 -7.44 -3.48 10.40
CA ARG A 50 -8.14 -2.36 9.76
C ARG A 50 -8.02 -1.09 10.61
N ASN A 51 -7.48 -0.03 10.02
CA ASN A 51 -7.22 1.24 10.70
C ASN A 51 -7.70 2.43 9.86
N TYR A 52 -8.88 2.96 10.18
CA TYR A 52 -9.48 4.06 9.43
C TYR A 52 -8.74 5.39 9.57
N ASP A 53 -8.02 5.61 10.68
CA ASP A 53 -7.16 6.79 10.81
C ASP A 53 -6.00 6.70 9.82
N LEU A 54 -5.41 5.52 9.67
CA LEU A 54 -4.38 5.29 8.66
C LEU A 54 -4.94 5.47 7.24
N PHE A 55 -6.14 4.95 6.95
CA PHE A 55 -6.76 5.08 5.63
C PHE A 55 -7.05 6.56 5.30
N SER A 56 -7.50 7.31 6.31
CA SER A 56 -7.71 8.76 6.25
C SER A 56 -6.42 9.48 5.94
N VAL A 57 -5.32 9.19 6.66
CA VAL A 57 -4.02 9.83 6.44
C VAL A 57 -3.43 9.48 5.06
N LEU A 58 -3.51 8.21 4.62
CA LEU A 58 -2.90 7.80 3.36
C LEU A 58 -3.64 8.34 2.13
N ALA A 59 -4.98 8.33 2.16
CA ALA A 59 -5.78 8.54 0.95
C ALA A 59 -7.06 9.36 1.16
N ASN A 60 -7.27 10.00 2.32
CA ASN A 60 -8.50 10.71 2.66
C ASN A 60 -9.76 9.81 2.59
N VAL A 61 -9.61 8.51 2.88
CA VAL A 61 -10.71 7.55 2.80
C VAL A 61 -11.41 7.44 4.16
N ARG A 62 -12.73 7.68 4.19
CA ARG A 62 -13.57 7.71 5.42
C ARG A 62 -13.03 8.67 6.49
N ASN A 63 -12.54 9.82 6.05
CA ASN A 63 -11.91 10.82 6.91
C ASN A 63 -12.92 11.76 7.59
N ASP A 64 -13.86 11.20 8.35
CA ASP A 64 -14.90 11.97 9.04
C ASP A 64 -14.33 12.89 10.13
N SER A 65 -13.14 12.57 10.63
CA SER A 65 -12.41 13.34 11.63
C SER A 65 -11.54 14.47 11.03
N ASN A 66 -11.58 14.66 9.71
CA ASN A 66 -10.84 15.71 8.99
C ASN A 66 -9.33 15.73 9.32
N LEU A 67 -8.72 14.55 9.41
CA LEU A 67 -7.26 14.40 9.54
C LEU A 67 -6.60 15.01 8.30
N ARG A 68 -5.39 15.58 8.47
CA ARG A 68 -4.58 15.89 7.28
C ARG A 68 -4.15 14.57 6.65
N TYR A 69 -4.10 14.57 5.33
CA TYR A 69 -3.79 13.41 4.54
C TYR A 69 -2.69 13.72 3.54
N ILE A 70 -2.01 12.68 3.05
CA ILE A 70 -0.86 12.79 2.14
C ILE A 70 -1.33 13.14 0.73
N SER A 71 -2.33 12.42 0.22
CA SER A 71 -2.90 12.63 -1.10
C SER A 71 -4.34 12.12 -1.16
N SER A 72 -5.16 12.63 -2.07
CA SER A 72 -6.37 11.90 -2.48
C SER A 72 -5.98 10.64 -3.28
N PRO A 73 -6.88 9.65 -3.45
CA PRO A 73 -6.58 8.42 -4.17
C PRO A 73 -6.09 8.71 -5.60
N ARG A 74 -4.94 8.15 -5.97
CA ARG A 74 -4.30 8.38 -7.28
C ARG A 74 -4.71 7.38 -8.36
N GLY A 75 -5.50 6.37 -8.01
CA GLY A 75 -5.70 5.19 -8.83
C GLY A 75 -4.48 4.28 -8.84
N LEU A 76 -4.49 3.29 -9.73
CA LEU A 76 -3.34 2.41 -9.97
C LEU A 76 -2.27 3.15 -10.79
N PRO A 77 -0.98 2.97 -10.47
CA PRO A 77 0.08 3.50 -11.32
C PRO A 77 0.17 2.74 -12.65
N TYR A 78 0.38 3.45 -13.75
CA TYR A 78 0.40 2.87 -15.11
C TYR A 78 1.61 1.95 -15.36
N ASP A 79 2.67 2.14 -14.59
CA ASP A 79 3.98 1.46 -14.67
C ASP A 79 4.15 0.38 -13.58
N MET A 80 3.05 -0.20 -13.10
CA MET A 80 3.06 -1.32 -12.17
C MET A 80 3.57 -2.63 -12.80
N SER A 81 4.10 -3.53 -11.98
CA SER A 81 4.57 -4.84 -12.45
C SER A 81 3.40 -5.70 -12.96
N PRO A 82 3.63 -6.62 -13.92
CA PRO A 82 2.57 -7.47 -14.48
C PRO A 82 1.82 -8.28 -13.42
N GLU A 83 2.51 -8.78 -12.40
CA GLU A 83 1.93 -9.58 -11.32
C GLU A 83 0.89 -8.78 -10.53
N LEU A 84 1.24 -7.55 -10.17
CA LEU A 84 0.34 -6.65 -9.46
C LEU A 84 -0.82 -6.21 -10.35
N LYS A 85 -0.58 -6.07 -11.66
CA LYS A 85 -1.60 -5.70 -12.63
C LYS A 85 -2.70 -6.76 -12.63
N ASP A 86 -2.32 -8.02 -12.86
CA ASP A 86 -3.26 -9.15 -12.86
C ASP A 86 -4.03 -9.24 -11.54
N PHE A 87 -3.36 -9.05 -10.39
CA PHE A 87 -4.00 -9.06 -9.07
C PHE A 87 -5.05 -7.94 -8.92
N SER A 88 -4.70 -6.71 -9.29
CA SER A 88 -5.53 -5.52 -9.09
C SER A 88 -6.80 -5.47 -9.95
N PHE A 89 -6.83 -6.14 -11.10
CA PHE A 89 -7.97 -6.08 -12.02
C PHE A 89 -9.07 -7.11 -11.72
N ILE A 90 -8.78 -8.11 -10.90
CA ILE A 90 -9.65 -9.27 -10.69
C ILE A 90 -10.56 -9.09 -9.47
N ASP A 91 -10.08 -8.47 -8.39
CA ASP A 91 -10.85 -8.28 -7.14
C ASP A 91 -11.59 -6.93 -7.09
N LYS A 92 -12.12 -6.45 -8.22
CA LYS A 92 -12.65 -5.07 -8.35
C LYS A 92 -13.89 -4.78 -7.51
N ASP A 93 -14.72 -5.78 -7.25
CA ASP A 93 -16.03 -5.56 -6.65
C ASP A 93 -15.95 -5.30 -5.14
N ASP A 94 -14.86 -5.71 -4.48
CA ASP A 94 -14.66 -5.53 -3.04
C ASP A 94 -13.53 -4.54 -2.69
N LEU A 95 -12.74 -4.09 -3.67
CA LEU A 95 -11.55 -3.25 -3.45
C LEU A 95 -11.72 -1.84 -4.03
N TYR A 96 -11.65 -0.83 -3.16
CA TYR A 96 -11.94 0.56 -3.49
C TYR A 96 -10.73 1.48 -3.24
N TYR A 97 -10.77 2.65 -3.87
CA TYR A 97 -9.83 3.76 -3.66
C TYR A 97 -8.34 3.38 -3.82
N HIS A 98 -8.04 2.65 -4.90
CA HIS A 98 -6.67 2.37 -5.32
C HIS A 98 -5.82 3.64 -5.31
N SER A 99 -4.64 3.54 -4.72
CA SER A 99 -3.68 4.64 -4.66
C SER A 99 -2.27 4.11 -4.51
N TRP A 100 -1.32 5.03 -4.58
CA TRP A 100 0.09 4.76 -4.36
C TRP A 100 0.76 5.98 -3.77
N LEU A 101 1.80 5.78 -2.97
CA LEU A 101 2.60 6.83 -2.35
C LEU A 101 4.07 6.43 -2.36
N LEU A 102 4.96 7.39 -2.61
CA LEU A 102 6.39 7.19 -2.42
C LEU A 102 6.70 7.08 -0.92
N VAL A 103 7.72 6.31 -0.57
CA VAL A 103 8.22 6.27 0.81
C VAL A 103 8.70 7.65 1.25
N LYS A 104 9.21 8.47 0.30
CA LYS A 104 9.52 9.89 0.55
C LYS A 104 8.34 10.67 1.13
N GLU A 105 7.15 10.47 0.57
CA GLU A 105 5.92 11.15 1.02
C GLU A 105 5.51 10.66 2.41
N LEU A 106 5.72 9.38 2.71
CA LEU A 106 5.44 8.82 4.04
C LEU A 106 6.36 9.40 5.12
N ILE A 107 7.64 9.59 4.83
CA ILE A 107 8.61 10.12 5.83
C ILE A 107 8.55 11.65 5.96
N ASP A 108 8.13 12.36 4.92
CA ASP A 108 7.94 13.81 4.96
C ASP A 108 6.64 14.22 5.65
N PHE A 109 5.67 13.30 5.72
CA PHE A 109 4.40 13.57 6.39
C PHE A 109 4.61 13.79 7.89
N ASP A 110 4.04 14.88 8.42
CA ASP A 110 4.03 15.14 9.85
C ASP A 110 3.05 14.18 10.54
N TRP A 111 3.56 13.07 11.06
CA TRP A 111 2.78 12.10 11.83
C TRP A 111 2.46 12.56 13.24
N ASN A 112 2.95 13.70 13.73
CA ASN A 112 2.70 14.13 15.11
C ASN A 112 1.52 15.12 15.19
N GLN A 113 0.44 14.81 14.48
CA GLN A 113 -0.73 15.69 14.40
C GLN A 113 -1.77 15.30 15.42
N ARG A 114 -2.38 16.32 16.04
CA ARG A 114 -3.53 16.15 16.93
C ARG A 114 -4.82 16.36 16.15
N TYR A 115 -5.81 15.51 16.42
CA TYR A 115 -7.16 15.64 15.89
C TYR A 115 -8.17 15.38 17.01
N TYR A 116 -9.38 15.91 16.83
CA TYR A 116 -10.47 15.81 17.80
C TYR A 116 -11.54 14.87 17.25
N TYR A 117 -11.92 13.87 18.04
CA TYR A 117 -12.92 12.90 17.67
C TYR A 117 -13.71 12.47 18.90
N TYR A 118 -15.03 12.41 18.79
CA TYR A 118 -15.95 11.99 19.88
C TYR A 118 -15.63 12.54 21.28
N GLY A 119 -15.31 13.83 21.41
CA GLY A 119 -15.08 14.42 22.73
C GLY A 119 -13.62 14.46 23.17
N GLU A 120 -12.73 13.75 22.48
CA GLU A 120 -11.35 13.51 22.92
C GLU A 120 -10.32 13.91 21.86
N TYR A 121 -9.08 14.18 22.33
CA TYR A 121 -7.95 14.46 21.45
C TYR A 121 -7.09 13.22 21.25
N PHE A 122 -6.87 12.89 19.98
CA PHE A 122 -5.99 11.81 19.56
C PHE A 122 -4.73 12.37 18.90
N ASN A 123 -3.77 11.48 18.61
CA ASN A 123 -2.55 11.82 17.90
C ASN A 123 -2.27 10.75 16.84
N THR A 124 -2.04 11.17 15.59
CA THR A 124 -1.85 10.26 14.45
C THR A 124 -0.63 9.36 14.61
N ARG A 125 0.42 9.80 15.32
CA ARG A 125 1.59 8.97 15.67
C ARG A 125 1.21 7.77 16.52
N ASN A 126 0.20 7.93 17.38
CA ASN A 126 -0.26 6.87 18.27
C ASN A 126 -1.23 5.94 17.55
N THR A 127 -2.23 6.49 16.85
CA THR A 127 -3.26 5.70 16.18
C THR A 127 -2.72 4.96 14.95
N CYS A 128 -1.71 5.49 14.27
CA CYS A 128 -1.01 4.83 13.15
C CYS A 128 0.32 4.18 13.58
N SER A 129 0.54 3.93 14.87
CA SER A 129 1.86 3.58 15.42
C SER A 129 2.48 2.32 14.81
N LEU A 130 1.68 1.29 14.49
CA LEU A 130 2.16 0.07 13.87
C LEU A 130 2.76 0.33 12.48
N PHE A 131 2.04 1.07 11.64
CA PHE A 131 2.52 1.46 10.32
C PHE A 131 3.82 2.28 10.40
N ILE A 132 3.88 3.25 11.32
CA ILE A 132 5.04 4.13 11.50
C ILE A 132 6.25 3.38 12.03
N LYS A 133 6.07 2.49 13.02
CA LYS A 133 7.18 1.83 13.74
C LYS A 133 7.64 0.54 13.09
N GLU A 134 6.79 -0.12 12.30
CA GLU A 134 7.13 -1.41 11.68
C GLU A 134 7.17 -1.33 10.16
N THR A 135 6.14 -0.76 9.52
CA THR A 135 6.04 -0.78 8.05
C THR A 135 6.98 0.23 7.39
N ILE A 136 7.00 1.49 7.83
CA ILE A 136 7.90 2.50 7.24
C ILE A 136 9.38 2.07 7.31
N PRO A 137 9.90 1.54 8.44
CA PRO A 137 11.27 1.04 8.50
C PRO A 137 11.56 -0.09 7.51
N LYS A 138 10.67 -1.09 7.39
CA LYS A 138 10.83 -2.18 6.41
C LYS A 138 10.88 -1.65 4.97
N LEU A 139 10.10 -0.62 4.65
CA LEU A 139 10.11 0.02 3.33
C LEU A 139 11.42 0.80 3.07
N LEU A 140 11.96 1.47 4.09
CA LEU A 140 13.25 2.18 4.01
C LEU A 140 14.43 1.23 3.79
N GLU A 141 14.34 -0.02 4.26
CA GLU A 141 15.36 -1.05 4.00
C GLU A 141 15.42 -1.47 2.53
N LEU A 142 14.32 -1.29 1.77
CA LEU A 142 14.32 -1.55 0.33
C LEU A 142 15.27 -0.59 -0.38
N GLY A 143 15.36 0.66 0.09
CA GLY A 143 16.45 1.65 -0.01
C GLY A 143 15.94 3.07 -0.29
N ASP A 144 16.53 3.84 -1.22
CA ASP A 144 16.17 5.26 -1.45
C ASP A 144 14.64 5.53 -1.47
N PRO A 145 14.11 6.42 -0.60
CA PRO A 145 12.69 6.73 -0.49
C PRO A 145 12.02 7.25 -1.77
N GLU A 146 12.77 7.79 -2.73
CA GLU A 146 12.25 8.24 -4.02
C GLU A 146 12.14 7.08 -5.04
N ASP A 147 12.87 5.99 -4.81
CA ASP A 147 12.87 4.76 -5.62
C ASP A 147 12.01 3.65 -5.00
N VAL A 148 11.17 3.96 -4.00
CA VAL A 148 10.28 2.99 -3.35
C VAL A 148 8.89 3.59 -3.20
N ARG A 149 7.86 2.84 -3.62
CA ARG A 149 6.46 3.21 -3.43
C ARG A 149 5.65 2.06 -2.86
N ILE A 150 4.63 2.40 -2.09
CA ILE A 150 3.56 1.48 -1.74
C ILE A 150 2.43 1.64 -2.75
N ILE A 151 1.77 0.53 -3.08
CA ILE A 151 0.52 0.51 -3.83
C ILE A 151 -0.50 -0.16 -2.91
N PHE A 152 -1.65 0.48 -2.72
CA PHE A 152 -2.65 0.05 -1.75
C PHE A 152 -4.06 0.39 -2.21
N TRP A 153 -5.02 -0.26 -1.59
CA TRP A 153 -6.46 -0.07 -1.75
C TRP A 153 -7.16 -0.54 -0.47
N PHE A 154 -8.45 -0.28 -0.34
CA PHE A 154 -9.21 -0.59 0.86
C PHE A 154 -10.38 -1.51 0.53
N GLY A 155 -10.51 -2.60 1.27
CA GLY A 155 -11.67 -3.49 1.18
C GLY A 155 -12.84 -3.02 2.05
N GLU A 156 -14.07 -3.44 1.70
CA GLU A 156 -15.25 -3.28 2.56
C GLU A 156 -15.10 -3.88 3.95
#